data_AF-A0A2D9M289-F1
#
_entry.id   AF-A0A2D9M289-F1
#
_cell.length_a   1.000
_cell.length_b   1.000
_cell.length_c   1.000
_cell.angle_alpha   90.00
_cell.angle_beta   90.00
_cell.angle_gamma   90.00
#
_symmetry.space_group_name_H-M   'P 1'
#
loop_
_entity.id
_entity.type
_entity.pdbx_description
1 polymer ?
#
loop_
_entity_poly.entity_id
_entity_poly.type
_entity_poly.pdbx_seq_one_letter_code
_entity_poly.pdbx_strand_id
1 'polypeptide(L)' 'SPEDFHRVLDAVKGLGVETLMAEVAMLPQNYINLEGKAAQQMLKLMGLLEDHDDVQHVWSNFNVEEKEIEASLM' A
#
# COMPACT_ATOMS: atom_id res chain seq x y z
N SER A 1 -14.49 -7.31 -10.17
CA SER A 1 -14.38 -5.93 -9.63
C SER A 1 -14.37 -5.97 -8.10
N PRO A 2 -14.17 -4.86 -7.37
CA PRO A 2 -14.18 -4.89 -5.89
C PRO A 2 -15.46 -5.49 -5.30
N GLU A 3 -16.60 -5.31 -5.96
CA GLU A 3 -17.89 -5.90 -5.57
C GLU A 3 -17.93 -7.44 -5.67
N ASP A 4 -17.03 -8.05 -6.46
CA ASP A 4 -16.90 -9.51 -6.58
C ASP A 4 -16.00 -10.12 -5.49
N PHE A 5 -15.40 -9.31 -4.62
CA PHE A 5 -14.34 -9.73 -3.71
C PHE A 5 -14.71 -10.97 -2.90
N HIS A 6 -15.90 -10.98 -2.26
CA HIS A 6 -16.36 -12.12 -1.47
C HIS A 6 -16.54 -13.39 -2.31
N ARG A 7 -17.13 -13.26 -3.51
CA ARG A 7 -17.37 -14.39 -4.41
C ARG A 7 -16.07 -15.08 -4.80
N VAL A 8 -15.02 -14.30 -5.09
CA VAL A 8 -13.70 -14.83 -5.45
C VAL A 8 -13.02 -15.45 -4.24
N LEU A 9 -13.08 -14.79 -3.07
CA LEU A 9 -12.48 -15.31 -1.84
C LEU A 9 -13.05 -16.67 -1.44
N ASP A 10 -14.38 -16.83 -1.49
CA ASP A 10 -15.04 -18.09 -1.15
C ASP A 10 -14.69 -19.21 -2.13
N ALA A 11 -14.54 -18.89 -3.41
CA ALA A 11 -14.08 -19.86 -4.41
C ALA A 11 -12.63 -20.32 -4.15
N VAL A 12 -11.73 -19.39 -3.78
CA VAL A 12 -10.32 -19.71 -3.45
C VAL A 12 -10.24 -20.58 -2.20
N LYS A 13 -11.01 -20.26 -1.15
CA LYS A 13 -11.10 -21.08 0.07
C LYS A 13 -11.70 -22.46 -0.21
N GLY A 14 -12.71 -22.54 -1.09
CA GLY A 14 -13.33 -23.79 -1.52
C GLY A 14 -12.37 -24.74 -2.25
N LEU A 15 -11.27 -24.23 -2.81
CA LEU A 15 -10.19 -25.01 -3.42
C LEU A 15 -9.15 -25.49 -2.40
N GLY A 16 -9.33 -25.19 -1.11
CA GLY A 16 -8.41 -25.57 -0.04
C GLY A 16 -7.16 -24.70 0.04
N VAL A 17 -7.16 -23.53 -0.61
CA VAL A 17 -6.03 -22.59 -0.57
C VAL A 17 -6.15 -21.71 0.68
N GLU A 18 -5.17 -21.82 1.58
CA GLU A 18 -5.08 -20.96 2.74
C GLU A 18 -4.69 -19.54 2.31
N THR A 19 -5.52 -18.56 2.67
CA THR A 19 -5.34 -17.17 2.28
C THR A 19 -4.67 -16.43 3.43
N LEU A 20 -3.45 -15.93 3.21
CA LEU A 20 -2.71 -15.17 4.23
C LEU A 20 -3.33 -13.80 4.50
N MET A 21 -3.82 -13.13 3.46
CA MET A 21 -4.51 -11.84 3.55
C MET A 21 -5.47 -11.70 2.37
N ALA A 22 -6.62 -11.08 2.61
CA ALA A 22 -7.58 -10.72 1.58
C ALA A 22 -8.30 -9.45 1.99
N GLU A 23 -8.12 -8.39 1.21
CA GLU A 23 -8.75 -7.09 1.45
C GLU A 23 -9.04 -6.37 0.13
N VAL A 24 -9.96 -5.41 0.18
CA VAL A 24 -10.20 -4.49 -0.93
C VAL A 24 -9.25 -3.30 -0.76
N ALA A 25 -8.30 -3.16 -1.68
CA ALA A 25 -7.33 -2.07 -1.68
C ALA A 25 -7.46 -1.19 -2.93
N MET A 26 -6.99 0.05 -2.81
CA MET A 26 -6.87 0.97 -3.95
C MET A 26 -5.54 0.75 -4.65
N LEU A 27 -5.59 0.29 -5.91
CA LEU A 27 -4.41 0.12 -6.74
C LEU A 27 -4.23 1.33 -7.68
N PRO A 28 -3.07 2.01 -7.66
CA PRO A 28 -2.83 3.13 -8.54
C PRO A 28 -2.68 2.64 -9.99
N GLN A 29 -3.25 3.40 -10.94
CA GLN A 29 -3.14 3.07 -12.36
C GLN A 29 -1.77 3.44 -12.96
N ASN A 30 -1.07 4.40 -12.36
CA ASN A 30 0.23 4.89 -12.80
C ASN A 30 1.09 5.26 -11.59
N TYR A 31 2.40 5.04 -11.69
CA TYR A 31 3.35 5.39 -10.64
C TYR A 31 4.11 6.69 -10.95
N ILE A 32 4.42 7.46 -9.92
CA ILE A 32 5.22 8.68 -10.00
C ILE A 32 6.51 8.50 -9.21
N ASN A 33 7.64 8.59 -9.89
CA ASN A 33 8.94 8.50 -9.22
C ASN A 33 9.21 9.77 -8.42
N LEU A 34 9.57 9.62 -7.15
CA LEU A 34 10.02 10.70 -6.28
C LEU A 34 11.48 10.45 -5.87
N GLU A 35 12.24 11.53 -5.75
CA GLU A 35 13.66 11.49 -5.38
C GLU A 35 14.01 12.62 -4.40
N GLY A 36 15.08 12.43 -3.64
CA GLY A 36 15.65 13.40 -2.72
C GLY A 36 14.63 13.97 -1.74
N LYS A 37 14.56 15.30 -1.67
CA LYS A 37 13.71 15.99 -0.68
C LYS A 37 12.23 15.66 -0.84
N ALA A 38 11.74 15.43 -2.05
CA ALA A 38 10.34 15.11 -2.30
C ALA A 38 10.00 13.69 -1.80
N ALA A 39 10.90 12.72 -2.03
CA ALA A 39 10.77 11.37 -1.51
C ALA A 39 10.76 11.36 0.01
N GLN A 40 11.73 12.03 0.65
CA GLN A 40 11.80 12.11 2.11
C GLN A 40 10.56 12.76 2.74
N GLN A 41 10.05 13.84 2.13
CA GLN A 41 8.82 14.48 2.61
C GLN A 41 7.61 13.56 2.50
N MET A 42 7.51 12.79 1.40
CA MET A 42 6.41 11.85 1.19
C MET A 42 6.49 10.68 2.16
N LEU A 43 7.67 10.09 2.36
CA LEU A 43 7.89 9.01 3.32
C LEU A 43 7.52 9.43 4.74
N LYS A 44 7.92 10.64 5.15
CA LYS A 44 7.54 11.19 6.46
C LYS A 44 6.03 11.40 6.58
N LEU A 45 5.39 11.91 5.53
CA LEU A 45 3.93 12.08 5.53
C LEU A 45 3.21 10.74 5.67
N MET A 46 3.65 9.72 4.93
CA MET A 46 3.09 8.38 5.00
C MET A 46 3.19 7.82 6.42
N GLY A 47 4.37 7.87 7.06
CA GLY A 47 4.53 7.40 8.43
C GLY A 47 3.61 8.13 9.43
N LEU A 48 3.48 9.46 9.30
CA LEU A 48 2.58 10.24 10.16
C LEU A 48 1.09 9.89 9.97
N LEU A 49 0.70 9.51 8.76
CA LEU A 49 -0.67 9.09 8.48
C LEU A 49 -0.93 7.67 8.97
N GLU A 50 0.04 6.77 8.84
CA GLU A 50 -0.05 5.39 9.32
C GLU A 50 -0.08 5.30 10.85
N ASP A 51 0.63 6.19 11.55
CA ASP A 51 0.64 6.26 13.02
C ASP A 51 -0.65 6.86 13.61
N HIS A 52 -1.56 7.38 12.78
CA HIS A 52 -2.76 8.04 13.24
C HIS A 52 -3.90 7.05 13.48
N ASP A 53 -4.39 6.96 14.72
CA ASP A 53 -5.40 5.97 15.15
C ASP A 53 -6.69 5.94 14.30
N ASP A 54 -7.14 7.10 13.79
CA ASP A 54 -8.34 7.20 12.94
C ASP A 54 -8.09 6.80 11.46
N VAL A 55 -6.83 6.62 11.03
CA VAL A 55 -6.49 6.26 9.65
C VAL A 55 -6.42 4.74 9.54
N GLN A 56 -7.31 4.17 8.72
CA GLN A 56 -7.38 2.71 8.53
C GLN A 56 -6.44 2.22 7.43
N HIS A 57 -6.26 3.01 6.38
CA HIS A 57 -5.43 2.65 5.24
C HIS A 57 -4.90 3.92 4.56
N VAL A 58 -3.66 3.86 4.09
CA VAL A 58 -3.04 4.90 3.25
C VAL A 58 -2.60 4.25 1.95
N TRP A 59 -3.04 4.80 0.82
CA TRP A 59 -2.62 4.33 -0.50
C TRP A 59 -2.00 5.46 -1.27
N SER A 60 -0.91 5.16 -1.97
CA SER A 60 -0.16 6.14 -2.74
C SER A 60 0.26 5.56 -4.07
N ASN A 61 0.46 6.45 -5.04
CA ASN A 61 0.98 6.10 -6.34
C ASN A 61 2.45 6.52 -6.52
N PHE A 62 3.12 6.99 -5.48
CA PHE A 62 4.53 7.31 -5.58
C PHE A 62 5.37 6.03 -5.61
N ASN A 63 6.50 6.11 -6.28
CA ASN A 63 7.53 5.10 -6.31
C ASN A 63 8.84 5.77 -5.89
N VAL A 64 9.55 5.15 -4.95
CA VAL A 64 10.84 5.64 -4.44
C VAL A 64 11.84 4.51 -4.53
N GLU A 65 13.07 4.82 -4.94
CA GLU A 65 14.14 3.82 -4.95
C GLU A 65 14.55 3.45 -3.52
N GLU A 66 15.08 2.24 -3.34
CA GLU A 66 15.52 1.72 -2.03
C GLU A 66 16.52 2.67 -1.35
N LYS A 67 17.42 3.29 -2.12
CA LYS A 67 18.37 4.30 -1.63
C LYS A 67 17.70 5.49 -0.93
N GLU A 68 16.50 5.89 -1.38
CA GLU A 68 15.75 7.02 -0.83
C GLU A 68 15.07 6.61 0.48
N ILE A 69 14.63 5.35 0.57
CA ILE A 69 14.06 4.76 1.79
C ILE A 69 15.14 4.66 2.87
N GLU A 70 16.31 4.09 2.52
CA GLU A 70 17.45 4.00 3.43
C GLU A 70 17.89 5.39 3.93
N ALA A 71 18.00 6.37 3.04
CA ALA A 71 18.35 7.75 3.40
C ALA A 71 17.30 8.46 4.26
N SER A 72 16.07 7.93 4.35
CA SER A 72 15.03 8.43 5.25
C SER A 72 15.09 7.80 6.65
N LEU A 73 15.83 6.71 6.82
CA LEU A 73 15.97 5.96 8.08
C LEU A 73 17.29 6.28 8.82
N MET A 74 18.26 6.89 8.13
CA MET A 74 19.53 7.38 8.70
C MET A 74 19.40 8.81 9.24
#